data_AF-A0A7J3YQH2-F1
#
_entry.id   AF-A0A7J3YQH2-F1
#
_cell.length_a   1.000
_cell.length_b   1.000
_cell.length_c   1.000
_cell.angle_alpha   90.00
_cell.angle_beta   90.00
_cell.angle_gamma   90.00
#
_symmetry.space_group_name_H-M   'P 1'
#
loop_
_entity.id
_entity.type
_entity.pdbx_description
1 polymer ?
#
loop_
_entity_poly.entity_id
_entity_poly.type
_entity_poly.pdbx_seq_one_letter_code
_entity_poly.pdbx_strand_id
1 'polypeptide(L)'
;MGVSFVKAVSGRVVITLIAVFAVIVSLLAGYVYILSNQVLSLIAQVNSLQNENSALKSEIVARDNVINSLNSKVAQLQANITYYESQLTILDSQIDLLNSKISSLQNERDLLNTRLRAYEDAYQNLRNEVNMRWDETNVKVFITPEDPSVREIVYAITGGWSNTSDWNEFWRDVKAMYDWVVNNIEYRHDSLYPILPYNPSETLSFINEMWQFPNETLKLRKGDCEDMAILLASMIYSYANMRYYVEVILIESSTSGHVAVQLPVEGGELTILDPAGHYYTRGSRGNLVSKDIITEINNWLNYWESVMGGDVHVARVFSSYVDITFSSTNEYISWMYSR
;
A
#
# COMPACT_ATOMS: atom_id res chain seq x y z
N MET A 1 3.52 -104.56 -143.39
CA MET A 1 4.85 -104.05 -143.00
C MET A 1 4.67 -102.62 -142.53
N GLY A 2 5.29 -102.23 -141.41
CA GLY A 2 5.07 -100.94 -140.74
C GLY A 2 5.56 -99.72 -141.55
N VAL A 3 5.61 -98.50 -141.03
CA VAL A 3 5.68 -97.99 -139.65
C VAL A 3 5.30 -96.49 -139.65
N SER A 4 4.65 -96.05 -138.56
CA SER A 4 4.62 -94.78 -137.80
C SER A 4 4.78 -93.35 -138.39
N PHE A 5 4.14 -92.43 -137.63
CA PHE A 5 4.34 -90.98 -137.35
C PHE A 5 2.98 -90.26 -137.57
N VAL A 6 2.31 -89.63 -136.60
CA VAL A 6 2.71 -88.56 -135.68
C VAL A 6 1.72 -88.51 -134.49
N LYS A 7 2.19 -88.60 -133.25
CA LYS A 7 1.49 -88.17 -132.02
C LYS A 7 2.53 -87.47 -131.14
N ALA A 8 2.61 -86.14 -131.19
CA ALA A 8 3.60 -85.42 -130.38
C ALA A 8 3.13 -84.09 -129.76
N VAL A 9 1.90 -83.62 -130.01
CA VAL A 9 1.50 -82.26 -129.56
C VAL A 9 0.51 -82.25 -128.37
N SER A 10 -0.23 -83.33 -128.08
CA SER A 10 -1.25 -83.31 -127.00
C SER A 10 -0.72 -83.63 -125.59
N GLY A 11 0.29 -84.50 -125.47
CA GLY A 11 0.81 -84.93 -124.16
C GLY A 11 1.65 -83.86 -123.45
N ARG A 12 2.42 -83.06 -124.20
CA ARG A 12 3.28 -82.01 -123.64
C ARG A 12 2.46 -80.88 -123.00
N VAL A 13 1.43 -80.37 -123.67
CA VAL A 13 0.57 -79.28 -123.15
C VAL A 13 -0.19 -79.69 -121.87
N VAL A 14 -0.73 -80.91 -121.82
CA VAL A 14 -1.42 -81.44 -120.63
C VAL A 14 -0.47 -81.62 -119.45
N ILE A 15 0.74 -82.14 -119.67
CA ILE A 15 1.78 -82.27 -118.64
C ILE A 15 2.23 -80.88 -118.13
N THR A 16 2.39 -79.89 -119.02
CA THR A 16 2.75 -78.53 -118.62
C THR A 16 1.64 -77.84 -117.82
N LEU A 17 0.36 -78.01 -118.20
CA LEU A 17 -0.78 -77.49 -117.44
C LEU A 17 -0.91 -78.13 -116.05
N ILE A 18 -0.69 -79.45 -115.94
CA ILE A 18 -0.67 -80.17 -114.65
C ILE A 18 0.50 -79.68 -113.78
N ALA A 19 1.68 -79.48 -114.36
CA ALA A 19 2.84 -78.96 -113.64
C ALA A 19 2.61 -77.52 -113.15
N VAL A 20 2.04 -76.64 -113.99
CA VAL A 20 1.67 -75.27 -113.62
C VAL A 20 0.60 -75.27 -112.53
N PHE A 21 -0.43 -76.12 -112.65
CA PHE A 21 -1.46 -76.27 -111.63
C PHE A 21 -0.89 -76.78 -110.30
N ALA A 22 0.01 -77.77 -110.32
CA ALA A 22 0.69 -78.28 -109.13
C ALA A 22 1.54 -77.19 -108.46
N VAL A 23 2.27 -76.38 -109.24
CA VAL A 23 3.03 -75.23 -108.72
C VAL A 23 2.10 -74.18 -108.09
N ILE A 24 0.99 -73.84 -108.74
CA ILE A 24 -0.02 -72.91 -108.21
C ILE A 24 -0.61 -73.44 -106.90
N VAL A 25 -0.96 -74.74 -106.83
CA VAL A 25 -1.49 -75.40 -105.63
C VAL A 25 -0.45 -75.40 -104.50
N SER A 26 0.82 -75.68 -104.79
CA SER A 26 1.89 -75.61 -103.80
C SER A 26 2.13 -74.19 -103.28
N LEU A 27 2.08 -73.18 -104.16
CA LEU A 27 2.18 -71.77 -103.76
C LEU A 27 0.98 -71.34 -102.89
N LEU A 28 -0.24 -71.74 -103.27
CA LEU A 28 -1.46 -71.52 -102.50
C LEU A 28 -1.39 -72.19 -101.13
N ALA A 29 -0.93 -73.44 -101.05
CA ALA A 29 -0.74 -74.16 -99.80
C ALA A 29 0.29 -73.48 -98.89
N GLY A 30 1.40 -73.00 -99.46
CA GLY A 30 2.40 -72.21 -98.74
C GLY A 30 1.84 -70.88 -98.22
N TYR A 31 1.03 -70.19 -99.03
CA TYR A 31 0.36 -68.95 -98.60
C TYR A 31 -0.65 -69.20 -97.47
N VAL A 32 -1.48 -70.24 -97.58
CA VAL A 32 -2.41 -70.67 -96.52
C VAL A 32 -1.66 -71.03 -95.25
N TYR A 33 -0.51 -71.69 -95.34
CA TYR A 33 0.33 -72.02 -94.19
C TYR A 33 0.87 -70.77 -93.48
N ILE A 34 1.39 -69.79 -94.23
CA ILE A 34 1.87 -68.51 -93.68
C ILE A 34 0.71 -67.76 -93.02
N LEU A 35 -0.44 -67.68 -93.68
CA LEU A 35 -1.63 -67.01 -93.16
C LEU A 35 -2.12 -67.69 -91.87
N SER A 36 -2.12 -69.02 -91.81
CA SER A 36 -2.46 -69.81 -90.62
C SER A 36 -1.54 -69.50 -89.44
N ASN A 37 -0.23 -69.44 -89.67
CA ASN A 37 0.75 -69.07 -88.64
C ASN A 37 0.55 -67.62 -88.16
N GLN A 38 0.23 -66.68 -89.07
CA GLN A 38 -0.11 -65.31 -88.70
C GLN A 38 -1.38 -65.24 -87.84
N VAL A 39 -2.43 -65.99 -88.22
CA VAL A 39 -3.68 -66.09 -87.44
C VAL A 39 -3.41 -66.64 -86.04
N LEU A 40 -2.63 -67.71 -85.91
CA LEU A 40 -2.25 -68.27 -84.61
C LEU A 40 -1.47 -67.26 -83.75
N SER A 41 -0.55 -66.52 -84.35
CA SER A 41 0.18 -65.45 -83.66
C SER A 41 -0.75 -64.32 -83.19
N LEU A 42 -1.70 -63.90 -84.04
CA LEU A 42 -2.67 -62.87 -83.71
C LEU A 42 -3.61 -63.31 -82.58
N ILE A 43 -4.06 -64.58 -82.58
CA ILE A 43 -4.86 -65.16 -81.49
C ILE A 43 -4.08 -65.12 -80.17
N ALA A 44 -2.80 -65.47 -80.19
CA ALA A 44 -1.95 -65.41 -79.00
C ALA A 44 -1.83 -63.97 -78.46
N GLN A 45 -1.66 -62.97 -79.33
CA GLN A 45 -1.65 -61.56 -78.95
C GLN A 45 -2.99 -61.09 -78.36
N VAL A 46 -4.12 -61.47 -78.97
CA VAL A 46 -5.46 -61.15 -78.47
C VAL A 46 -5.67 -61.74 -77.07
N ASN A 47 -5.29 -63.01 -76.84
CA ASN A 47 -5.40 -63.64 -75.53
C ASN A 47 -4.51 -62.93 -74.49
N SER A 48 -3.30 -62.54 -74.87
CA SER A 48 -2.40 -61.78 -73.99
C SER A 48 -3.00 -60.43 -73.60
N LEU A 49 -3.53 -59.68 -74.57
CA LEU A 49 -4.19 -58.39 -74.33
C LEU A 49 -5.47 -58.54 -73.49
N GLN A 50 -6.23 -59.61 -73.66
CA GLN A 50 -7.40 -59.91 -72.83
C GLN A 50 -7.01 -60.16 -71.36
N ASN A 51 -5.92 -60.88 -71.12
CA ASN A 51 -5.40 -61.11 -69.77
C ASN A 51 -4.91 -59.81 -69.14
N GLU A 52 -4.14 -59.01 -69.88
CA GLU A 52 -3.67 -57.69 -69.43
C GLU A 52 -4.84 -56.76 -69.10
N ASN A 53 -5.86 -56.70 -69.95
CA ASN A 53 -7.08 -55.90 -69.71
C ASN A 53 -7.84 -56.38 -68.46
N SER A 54 -7.89 -57.69 -68.20
CA SER A 54 -8.51 -58.24 -67.00
C SER A 54 -7.72 -57.91 -65.72
N ALA A 55 -6.40 -57.92 -65.80
CA ALA A 55 -5.52 -57.50 -64.71
C ALA A 55 -5.67 -56.00 -64.41
N LEU A 56 -5.64 -55.15 -65.44
CA LEU A 56 -5.85 -53.71 -65.31
C LEU A 56 -7.22 -53.37 -64.70
N LYS A 57 -8.29 -54.05 -65.11
CA LYS A 57 -9.63 -53.88 -64.49
C LYS A 57 -9.63 -54.23 -62.99
N SER A 58 -8.93 -55.29 -62.60
CA SER A 58 -8.82 -55.69 -61.20
C SER A 58 -8.03 -54.64 -60.39
N GLU A 59 -6.97 -54.08 -60.98
CA GLU A 59 -6.20 -52.99 -60.36
C GLU A 59 -7.04 -51.72 -60.19
N ILE A 60 -7.86 -51.36 -61.18
CA ILE A 60 -8.80 -50.23 -61.08
C ILE A 60 -9.74 -50.42 -59.88
N VAL A 61 -10.38 -51.58 -59.76
CA VAL A 61 -11.28 -51.88 -58.62
C VAL A 61 -10.54 -51.80 -57.28
N ALA A 62 -9.31 -52.32 -57.21
CA ALA A 62 -8.51 -52.23 -56.00
C ALA A 62 -8.19 -50.78 -55.62
N ARG A 63 -7.85 -49.94 -56.61
CA ARG A 63 -7.59 -48.51 -56.41
C ARG A 63 -8.86 -47.76 -56.01
N ASP A 64 -10.02 -48.07 -56.58
CA ASP A 64 -11.31 -47.48 -56.19
C ASP A 64 -11.66 -47.77 -54.73
N ASN A 65 -11.40 -48.99 -54.26
CA ASN A 65 -11.60 -49.35 -52.85
C ASN A 65 -10.68 -48.55 -51.91
N VAL A 66 -9.42 -48.34 -52.31
CA VAL A 66 -8.48 -47.48 -51.55
C VAL A 66 -8.97 -46.04 -51.53
N ILE A 67 -9.43 -45.49 -52.66
CA ILE A 67 -10.00 -44.14 -52.76
C ILE A 67 -11.19 -43.99 -51.82
N ASN A 68 -12.11 -44.96 -51.79
CA ASN A 68 -13.28 -44.93 -50.91
C ASN A 68 -12.90 -44.96 -49.42
N SER A 69 -11.89 -45.76 -49.06
CA SER A 69 -11.34 -45.80 -47.69
C SER A 69 -10.70 -44.47 -47.29
N LEU A 70 -9.89 -43.89 -48.18
CA LEU A 70 -9.27 -42.58 -47.97
C LEU A 70 -10.32 -41.47 -47.83
N ASN A 71 -11.35 -41.46 -48.67
CA ASN A 71 -12.46 -40.50 -48.58
C ASN A 71 -13.19 -40.59 -47.24
N SER A 72 -13.42 -41.81 -46.73
CA SER A 72 -14.02 -42.02 -45.40
C SER A 72 -13.14 -41.46 -44.28
N LYS A 73 -11.82 -41.66 -44.38
CA LYS A 73 -10.86 -41.11 -43.41
C LYS A 73 -10.79 -39.58 -43.47
N VAL A 74 -10.84 -38.99 -44.66
CA VAL A 74 -10.92 -37.53 -44.84
C VAL A 74 -12.17 -36.97 -44.18
N ALA A 75 -13.34 -37.59 -44.36
CA ALA A 75 -14.58 -37.17 -43.73
C ALA A 75 -14.50 -37.20 -42.18
N GLN A 76 -13.91 -38.26 -41.61
CA GLN A 76 -13.70 -38.37 -40.16
C GLN A 76 -12.75 -37.29 -39.63
N LEU A 77 -11.65 -37.04 -40.32
CA LEU A 77 -10.70 -35.99 -39.95
C LEU A 77 -11.36 -34.61 -40.02
N GLN A 78 -12.18 -34.35 -41.02
CA GLN A 78 -12.92 -33.09 -41.15
C GLN A 78 -13.88 -32.88 -39.97
N ALA A 79 -14.60 -33.93 -39.55
CA ALA A 79 -15.49 -33.87 -38.39
C ALA A 79 -14.72 -33.58 -37.08
N ASN A 80 -13.55 -34.21 -36.90
CA ASN A 80 -12.69 -33.94 -35.75
C ASN A 80 -12.16 -32.50 -35.75
N ILE A 81 -11.78 -31.96 -36.91
CA ILE A 81 -11.36 -30.55 -37.05
C ILE A 81 -12.47 -29.62 -36.56
N THR A 82 -13.69 -29.77 -37.07
CA THR A 82 -14.84 -28.96 -36.64
C THR A 82 -15.11 -29.08 -35.13
N TYR A 83 -14.98 -30.29 -34.57
CA TYR A 83 -15.14 -30.50 -33.14
C TYR A 83 -14.08 -29.74 -32.32
N TYR A 84 -12.80 -29.85 -32.68
CA TYR A 84 -11.74 -29.15 -31.96
C TYR A 84 -11.79 -27.64 -32.13
N GLU A 85 -12.19 -27.12 -33.29
CA GLU A 85 -12.46 -25.68 -33.51
C GLU A 85 -13.54 -25.15 -32.56
N SER A 86 -14.61 -25.91 -32.36
CA SER A 86 -15.67 -25.56 -31.39
C SER A 86 -15.14 -25.56 -29.94
N GLN A 87 -14.32 -26.54 -29.56
CA GLN A 87 -13.72 -26.58 -28.23
C GLN A 87 -12.77 -25.41 -27.99
N LEU A 88 -11.96 -25.03 -29.00
CA LEU A 88 -11.09 -23.86 -28.92
C LEU A 88 -11.89 -22.58 -28.69
N THR A 89 -13.02 -22.40 -29.39
CA THR A 89 -13.89 -21.21 -29.23
C THR A 89 -14.47 -21.12 -27.80
N ILE A 90 -14.88 -22.25 -27.23
CA ILE A 90 -15.40 -22.30 -25.85
C ILE A 90 -14.30 -21.95 -24.85
N LEU A 91 -13.10 -22.52 -25.03
CA LEU A 91 -11.97 -22.27 -24.15
C LEU A 91 -11.52 -20.81 -24.21
N ASP A 92 -11.51 -20.20 -25.39
CA ASP A 92 -11.20 -18.79 -25.59
C ASP A 92 -12.17 -17.88 -24.82
N SER A 93 -13.47 -18.17 -24.91
CA SER A 93 -14.51 -17.46 -24.14
C SER A 93 -14.33 -17.61 -22.62
N GLN A 94 -13.88 -18.77 -22.15
CA GLN A 94 -13.58 -18.99 -20.73
C GLN A 94 -12.35 -18.22 -20.28
N ILE A 95 -11.32 -18.13 -21.12
CA ILE A 95 -10.11 -17.32 -20.87
C ILE A 95 -10.49 -15.85 -20.71
N ASP A 96 -11.33 -15.31 -21.60
CA ASP A 96 -11.80 -13.92 -21.52
C ASP A 96 -12.60 -13.63 -20.23
N LEU A 97 -13.46 -14.55 -19.81
CA LEU A 97 -14.21 -14.44 -18.57
C LEU A 97 -13.28 -14.44 -17.35
N LEU A 98 -12.30 -15.35 -17.32
CA LEU A 98 -11.32 -15.45 -16.24
C LEU A 98 -10.44 -14.20 -16.18
N ASN A 99 -9.99 -13.68 -17.33
CA ASN A 99 -9.24 -12.44 -17.41
C ASN A 99 -10.04 -11.25 -16.85
N SER A 100 -11.31 -11.14 -17.20
CA SER A 100 -12.21 -10.12 -16.65
C SER A 100 -12.36 -10.22 -15.13
N LYS A 101 -12.48 -11.46 -14.61
CA LYS A 101 -12.55 -11.70 -13.16
C LYS A 101 -11.24 -11.34 -12.44
N ILE A 102 -10.09 -11.65 -13.03
CA ILE A 102 -8.77 -11.27 -12.51
C ILE A 102 -8.68 -9.75 -12.41
N SER A 103 -9.04 -9.00 -13.46
CA SER A 103 -9.03 -7.54 -13.43
C SER A 103 -9.95 -6.97 -12.35
N SER A 104 -11.15 -7.52 -12.18
CA SER A 104 -12.07 -7.11 -11.11
C SER A 104 -11.47 -7.31 -9.71
N LEU A 105 -10.88 -8.48 -9.45
CA LEU A 105 -10.27 -8.78 -8.15
C LEU A 105 -9.03 -7.94 -7.87
N GLN A 106 -8.24 -7.61 -8.90
CA GLN A 106 -7.11 -6.69 -8.77
C GLN A 106 -7.57 -5.29 -8.34
N ASN A 107 -8.63 -4.77 -8.96
CA ASN A 107 -9.22 -3.49 -8.58
C ASN A 107 -9.76 -3.50 -7.15
N GLU A 108 -10.44 -4.58 -6.74
CA GLU A 108 -10.95 -4.73 -5.38
C GLU A 108 -9.81 -4.75 -4.34
N ARG A 109 -8.74 -5.51 -4.62
CA ARG A 109 -7.53 -5.53 -3.79
C ARG A 109 -6.93 -4.13 -3.64
N ASP A 110 -6.81 -3.37 -4.73
CA ASP A 110 -6.21 -2.03 -4.70
C ASP A 110 -7.05 -1.03 -3.90
N LEU A 111 -8.37 -1.14 -4.00
CA LEU A 111 -9.29 -0.37 -3.17
C LEU A 111 -9.16 -0.73 -1.69
N LEU A 112 -9.10 -2.03 -1.35
CA LEU A 112 -8.91 -2.50 0.02
C LEU A 112 -7.59 -2.02 0.61
N ASN A 113 -6.50 -2.09 -0.15
CA ASN A 113 -5.19 -1.59 0.28
C ASN A 113 -5.22 -0.07 0.54
N THR A 114 -5.92 0.70 -0.30
CA THR A 114 -6.07 2.15 -0.09
C THR A 114 -6.85 2.45 1.19
N ARG A 115 -7.94 1.72 1.45
CA ARG A 115 -8.74 1.86 2.67
C ARG A 115 -7.96 1.47 3.92
N LEU A 116 -7.15 0.42 3.85
CA LEU A 116 -6.32 -0.02 4.97
C LEU A 116 -5.32 1.06 5.37
N ARG A 117 -4.59 1.65 4.41
CA ARG A 117 -3.65 2.74 4.69
C ARG A 117 -4.35 3.95 5.32
N ALA A 118 -5.49 4.34 4.77
CA ALA A 118 -6.27 5.45 5.33
C ALA A 118 -6.72 5.18 6.78
N TYR A 119 -7.05 3.93 7.11
CA TYR A 119 -7.37 3.52 8.47
C TYR A 119 -6.13 3.54 9.39
N GLU A 120 -4.99 3.05 8.91
CA GLU A 120 -3.71 3.09 9.65
C GLU A 120 -3.30 4.52 9.98
N ASP A 121 -3.35 5.43 9.00
CA ASP A 121 -3.05 6.85 9.17
C ASP A 121 -4.03 7.51 10.17
N ALA A 122 -5.33 7.24 10.04
CA ALA A 122 -6.34 7.76 10.94
C ALA A 122 -6.13 7.29 12.39
N TYR A 123 -5.80 6.01 12.57
CA TYR A 123 -5.51 5.44 13.90
C TYR A 123 -4.24 6.04 14.49
N GLN A 124 -3.18 6.22 13.70
CA GLN A 124 -1.95 6.85 14.17
C GLN A 124 -2.20 8.29 14.63
N ASN A 125 -2.97 9.07 13.87
CA ASN A 125 -3.33 10.43 14.27
C ASN A 125 -4.13 10.45 15.58
N LEU A 126 -5.16 9.61 15.71
CA LEU A 126 -5.93 9.48 16.94
C LEU A 126 -5.04 9.08 18.13
N ARG A 127 -4.16 8.10 17.93
CA ARG A 127 -3.20 7.67 18.94
C ARG A 127 -2.30 8.82 19.38
N ASN A 128 -1.79 9.61 18.46
CA ASN A 128 -0.91 10.73 18.77
C ASN A 128 -1.67 11.82 19.55
N GLU A 129 -2.88 12.18 19.13
CA GLU A 129 -3.73 13.16 19.82
C GLU A 129 -4.09 12.75 21.25
N VAL A 130 -4.30 11.45 21.48
CA VAL A 130 -4.57 10.92 22.82
C VAL A 130 -3.29 10.81 23.63
N ASN A 131 -2.25 10.16 23.11
CA ASN A 131 -1.07 9.82 23.91
C ASN A 131 -0.17 11.03 24.21
N MET A 132 -0.19 12.09 23.39
CA MET A 132 0.57 13.33 23.66
C MET A 132 0.19 14.00 24.98
N ARG A 133 -0.93 13.61 25.58
CA ARG A 133 -1.46 14.16 26.84
C ARG A 133 -0.75 13.61 28.07
N TRP A 134 -0.15 12.43 28.00
CA TRP A 134 0.44 11.78 29.18
C TRP A 134 1.91 11.42 28.98
N ASP A 135 2.38 11.28 27.74
CA ASP A 135 3.73 10.77 27.46
C ASP A 135 4.84 11.83 27.63
N GLU A 136 4.46 13.09 27.82
CA GLU A 136 5.33 14.26 27.99
C GLU A 136 6.44 14.42 26.92
N THR A 137 6.27 13.78 25.76
CA THR A 137 7.28 13.77 24.70
C THR A 137 7.37 15.11 23.97
N ASN A 138 6.28 15.87 23.93
CA ASN A 138 6.20 17.16 23.25
C ASN A 138 5.40 18.17 24.06
N VAL A 139 5.89 18.51 25.25
CA VAL A 139 5.25 19.45 26.19
C VAL A 139 5.07 20.86 25.64
N LYS A 140 5.89 21.27 24.66
CA LYS A 140 5.88 22.63 24.10
C LYS A 140 4.55 23.01 23.47
N VAL A 141 3.81 22.04 22.94
CA VAL A 141 2.52 22.26 22.28
C VAL A 141 1.43 22.76 23.23
N PHE A 142 1.56 22.50 24.53
CA PHE A 142 0.58 22.92 25.54
C PHE A 142 0.64 24.42 25.84
N ILE A 143 1.77 25.07 25.54
CA ILE A 143 1.92 26.51 25.69
C ILE A 143 1.30 27.22 24.48
N THR A 144 0.07 27.69 24.65
CA THR A 144 -0.78 28.22 23.55
C THR A 144 -1.15 29.69 23.78
N PRO A 145 -0.16 30.61 23.79
CA PRO A 145 -0.41 32.04 24.06
C PRO A 145 -1.28 32.72 22.98
N GLU A 146 -1.37 32.12 21.79
CA GLU A 146 -2.15 32.64 20.67
C GLU A 146 -3.57 32.06 20.59
N ASP A 147 -3.94 31.12 21.46
CA ASP A 147 -5.31 30.59 21.49
C ASP A 147 -6.30 31.75 21.74
N PRO A 148 -7.39 31.85 20.95
CA PRO A 148 -8.36 32.94 21.09
C PRO A 148 -8.96 33.07 22.49
N SER A 149 -9.23 31.94 23.16
CA SER A 149 -9.82 31.91 24.50
C SER A 149 -8.82 32.43 25.55
N VAL A 150 -7.53 32.12 25.37
CA VAL A 150 -6.45 32.65 26.22
C VAL A 150 -6.32 34.17 26.02
N ARG A 151 -6.29 34.65 24.77
CA ARG A 151 -6.21 36.09 24.48
C ARG A 151 -7.40 36.86 25.02
N GLU A 152 -8.60 36.32 24.88
CA GLU A 152 -9.83 36.94 25.39
C GLU A 152 -9.80 37.09 26.91
N ILE A 153 -9.43 36.04 27.64
CA ILE A 153 -9.41 36.12 29.10
C ILE A 153 -8.29 37.01 29.62
N VAL A 154 -7.12 36.99 28.98
CA VAL A 154 -6.00 37.89 29.31
C VAL A 154 -6.43 39.34 29.16
N TYR A 155 -7.09 39.68 28.06
CA TYR A 155 -7.60 41.03 27.85
C TYR A 155 -8.70 41.40 28.86
N ALA A 156 -9.59 40.46 29.20
CA ALA A 156 -10.64 40.71 30.19
C ALA A 156 -10.09 40.97 31.60
N ILE A 157 -8.97 40.35 31.97
CA ILE A 157 -8.32 40.54 33.28
C ILE A 157 -7.52 41.86 33.32
N THR A 158 -6.78 42.15 32.25
CA THR A 158 -5.72 43.18 32.28
C THR A 158 -6.09 44.46 31.52
N GLY A 159 -6.99 44.38 30.54
CA GLY A 159 -7.20 45.44 29.55
C GLY A 159 -6.07 45.55 28.51
N GLY A 160 -5.09 44.65 28.55
CA GLY A 160 -3.85 44.70 27.78
C GLY A 160 -2.77 45.55 28.46
N TRP A 161 -1.51 45.37 28.05
CA TRP A 161 -0.39 46.15 28.57
C TRP A 161 -0.37 47.54 27.93
N SER A 162 -0.94 48.52 28.63
CA SER A 162 -1.22 49.85 28.06
C SER A 162 0.06 50.66 27.80
N ASN A 163 1.09 50.51 28.65
CA ASN A 163 2.41 51.08 28.44
C ASN A 163 3.50 50.01 28.62
N THR A 164 4.07 49.52 27.52
CA THR A 164 5.10 48.46 27.53
C THR A 164 6.44 48.84 28.18
N SER A 165 6.57 50.08 28.70
CA SER A 165 7.70 50.50 29.52
C SER A 165 7.37 50.59 31.01
N ASP A 166 6.10 50.44 31.41
CA ASP A 166 5.68 50.38 32.81
C ASP A 166 5.70 48.95 33.33
N TRP A 167 6.81 48.60 33.98
CA TRP A 167 6.96 47.30 34.62
C TRP A 167 6.10 47.13 35.88
N ASN A 168 5.63 48.22 36.50
CA ASN A 168 4.71 48.11 37.63
C ASN A 168 3.31 47.68 37.17
N GLU A 169 2.88 48.14 36.00
CA GLU A 169 1.69 47.62 35.32
C GLU A 169 1.85 46.14 35.02
N PHE A 170 2.95 45.76 34.36
CA PHE A 170 3.22 44.37 34.02
C PHE A 170 3.10 43.45 35.24
N TRP A 171 3.81 43.74 36.33
CA TRP A 171 3.81 42.88 37.52
C TRP A 171 2.46 42.86 38.26
N ARG A 172 1.72 43.97 38.24
CA ARG A 172 0.36 44.02 38.80
C ARG A 172 -0.59 43.13 37.99
N ASP A 173 -0.49 43.17 36.67
CA ASP A 173 -1.35 42.41 35.76
C ASP A 173 -0.99 40.91 35.76
N VAL A 174 0.30 40.57 35.83
CA VAL A 174 0.77 39.20 36.07
C VAL A 174 0.20 38.65 37.38
N LYS A 175 0.23 39.45 38.46
CA LYS A 175 -0.38 39.04 39.73
C LYS A 175 -1.89 38.89 39.63
N ALA A 176 -2.58 39.75 38.88
CA ALA A 176 -4.02 39.64 38.63
C ALA A 176 -4.37 38.37 37.85
N MET A 177 -3.57 37.97 36.86
CA MET A 177 -3.74 36.70 36.14
C MET A 177 -3.53 35.50 37.05
N TYR A 178 -2.49 35.51 37.89
CA TYR A 178 -2.28 34.47 38.91
C TYR A 178 -3.48 34.35 39.85
N ASP A 179 -3.93 35.47 40.44
CA ASP A 179 -5.07 35.48 41.35
C ASP A 179 -6.35 35.01 40.66
N TRP A 180 -6.52 35.36 39.39
CA TRP A 180 -7.66 34.90 38.63
C TRP A 180 -7.64 33.38 38.47
N VAL A 181 -6.50 32.77 38.10
CA VAL A 181 -6.38 31.31 37.97
C VAL A 181 -6.67 30.64 39.30
N VAL A 182 -6.04 31.10 40.39
CA VAL A 182 -6.25 30.58 41.76
C VAL A 182 -7.72 30.63 42.19
N ASN A 183 -8.44 31.70 41.85
CA ASN A 183 -9.82 31.91 42.31
C ASN A 183 -10.89 31.31 41.38
N ASN A 184 -10.54 30.98 40.14
CA ASN A 184 -11.53 30.59 39.11
C ASN A 184 -11.29 29.21 38.50
N ILE A 185 -10.17 28.55 38.80
CA ILE A 185 -9.89 27.18 38.40
C ILE A 185 -9.90 26.31 39.66
N GLU A 186 -10.90 25.42 39.74
CA GLU A 186 -11.02 24.46 40.84
C GLU A 186 -10.00 23.33 40.64
N TYR A 187 -9.17 23.07 41.66
CA TYR A 187 -8.21 21.97 41.61
C TYR A 187 -8.93 20.64 41.43
N ARG A 188 -8.56 19.86 40.41
CA ARG A 188 -9.16 18.56 40.12
C ARG A 188 -8.10 17.59 39.61
N HIS A 189 -7.71 16.67 40.47
CA HIS A 189 -6.87 15.52 40.10
C HIS A 189 -7.38 14.80 38.87
N ASP A 190 -6.45 14.33 38.06
CA ASP A 190 -6.74 13.45 36.95
C ASP A 190 -7.39 12.13 37.35
N SER A 191 -8.08 11.57 36.36
CA SER A 191 -8.74 10.28 36.43
C SER A 191 -8.22 9.36 35.33
N LEU A 192 -8.73 8.13 35.25
CA LEU A 192 -8.30 7.14 34.26
C LEU A 192 -8.37 7.69 32.83
N TYR A 193 -7.20 7.99 32.27
CA TYR A 193 -6.99 8.45 30.91
C TYR A 193 -6.42 7.31 30.05
N PRO A 194 -6.96 7.07 28.83
CA PRO A 194 -6.57 5.94 28.02
C PRO A 194 -5.17 6.12 27.40
N ILE A 195 -4.40 5.03 27.38
CA ILE A 195 -3.17 4.91 26.60
C ILE A 195 -3.47 4.05 25.38
N LEU A 196 -3.52 4.66 24.20
CA LEU A 196 -3.80 3.93 22.97
C LEU A 196 -2.56 3.12 22.51
N PRO A 197 -2.70 1.80 22.29
CA PRO A 197 -1.59 0.95 21.90
C PRO A 197 -1.08 1.27 20.48
N TYR A 198 0.12 0.84 20.13
CA TYR A 198 0.63 1.02 18.77
C TYR A 198 -0.18 0.19 17.76
N ASN A 199 -0.57 -1.03 18.14
CA ASN A 199 -1.46 -1.86 17.35
C ASN A 199 -2.88 -1.84 17.97
N PRO A 200 -3.93 -1.48 17.22
CA PRO A 200 -5.31 -1.43 17.74
C PRO A 200 -5.86 -2.78 18.20
N SER A 201 -5.17 -3.88 17.91
CA SER A 201 -5.53 -5.23 18.38
C SER A 201 -5.00 -5.55 19.79
N GLU A 202 -4.14 -4.71 20.36
CA GLU A 202 -3.59 -4.88 21.70
C GLU A 202 -4.55 -4.36 22.78
N THR A 203 -4.24 -4.67 24.05
CA THR A 203 -5.08 -4.29 25.19
C THR A 203 -4.90 -2.81 25.54
N LEU A 204 -6.02 -2.16 25.85
CA LEU A 204 -6.04 -0.78 26.36
C LEU A 204 -5.44 -0.72 27.78
N SER A 205 -4.58 0.27 28.00
CA SER A 205 -4.02 0.60 29.32
C SER A 205 -4.51 1.99 29.75
N PHE A 206 -4.39 2.31 31.04
CA PHE A 206 -4.85 3.58 31.59
C PHE A 206 -3.81 4.16 32.55
N ILE A 207 -3.75 5.49 32.60
CA ILE A 207 -2.91 6.28 33.51
C ILE A 207 -3.79 7.32 34.23
N ASN A 208 -3.37 7.77 35.41
CA ASN A 208 -4.04 8.84 36.16
C ASN A 208 -3.21 10.13 36.08
N GLU A 209 -2.88 10.54 34.86
CA GLU A 209 -2.09 11.74 34.54
C GLU A 209 -2.38 12.11 33.07
N MET A 210 -2.76 13.36 32.80
CA MET A 210 -3.22 13.86 31.52
C MET A 210 -3.17 15.40 31.50
N TRP A 211 -2.38 15.95 30.60
CA TRP A 211 -2.25 17.38 30.45
C TRP A 211 -3.37 17.97 29.59
N GLN A 212 -4.06 18.97 30.11
CA GLN A 212 -5.09 19.72 29.41
C GLN A 212 -4.49 20.96 28.71
N PHE A 213 -5.10 21.37 27.59
CA PHE A 213 -4.77 22.63 26.96
C PHE A 213 -5.40 23.80 27.73
N PRO A 214 -4.79 25.01 27.70
CA PRO A 214 -5.36 26.20 28.33
C PRO A 214 -6.83 26.47 28.02
N ASN A 215 -7.26 26.28 26.77
CA ASN A 215 -8.65 26.49 26.37
C ASN A 215 -9.62 25.47 26.99
N GLU A 216 -9.17 24.24 27.24
CA GLU A 216 -9.92 23.21 27.94
C GLU A 216 -10.02 23.53 29.43
N THR A 217 -8.90 23.91 30.07
CA THR A 217 -8.87 24.35 31.47
C THR A 217 -9.80 25.55 31.70
N LEU A 218 -9.79 26.54 30.78
CA LEU A 218 -10.69 27.70 30.81
C LEU A 218 -12.17 27.29 30.64
N LYS A 219 -12.46 26.33 29.77
CA LYS A 219 -13.81 25.85 29.51
C LYS A 219 -14.36 25.03 30.68
N LEU A 220 -13.54 24.14 31.24
CA LEU A 220 -13.91 23.24 32.34
C LEU A 220 -13.92 23.96 33.69
N ARG A 221 -13.12 25.02 33.83
CA ARG A 221 -12.84 25.70 35.11
C ARG A 221 -12.23 24.76 36.15
N LYS A 222 -11.50 23.76 35.66
CA LYS A 222 -10.91 22.68 36.45
C LYS A 222 -9.61 22.21 35.82
N GLY A 223 -8.66 21.84 36.66
CA GLY A 223 -7.38 21.23 36.30
C GLY A 223 -6.51 21.07 37.55
N ASP A 224 -5.49 20.23 37.48
CA ASP A 224 -4.46 20.06 38.49
C ASP A 224 -3.24 20.94 38.22
N CYS A 225 -2.06 20.57 38.72
CA CYS A 225 -0.95 21.50 38.90
C CYS A 225 -0.37 21.97 37.57
N GLU A 226 -0.13 21.04 36.66
CA GLU A 226 0.31 21.22 35.28
C GLU A 226 -0.71 22.02 34.47
N ASP A 227 -2.00 21.70 34.54
CA ASP A 227 -3.07 22.41 33.85
C ASP A 227 -3.14 23.89 34.24
N MET A 228 -3.10 24.16 35.56
CA MET A 228 -3.15 25.52 36.08
C MET A 228 -1.88 26.30 35.73
N ALA A 229 -0.71 25.66 35.77
CA ALA A 229 0.57 26.27 35.41
C ALA A 229 0.67 26.54 33.90
N ILE A 230 0.28 25.59 33.05
CA ILE A 230 0.25 25.70 31.58
C ILE A 230 -0.69 26.82 31.14
N LEU A 231 -1.88 26.91 31.76
CA LEU A 231 -2.81 28.01 31.54
C LEU A 231 -2.17 29.35 31.91
N LEU A 232 -1.65 29.47 33.14
CA LEU A 232 -1.06 30.72 33.61
C LEU A 232 0.16 31.15 32.77
N ALA A 233 1.03 30.21 32.40
CA ALA A 233 2.17 30.47 31.52
C ALA A 233 1.70 30.96 30.14
N SER A 234 0.70 30.31 29.55
CA SER A 234 0.13 30.73 28.27
C SER A 234 -0.49 32.13 28.34
N MET A 235 -1.17 32.45 29.44
CA MET A 235 -1.75 33.78 29.69
C MET A 235 -0.68 34.86 29.80
N ILE A 236 0.35 34.66 30.64
CA ILE A 236 1.43 35.64 30.83
C ILE A 236 2.24 35.80 29.54
N TYR A 237 2.52 34.71 28.84
CA TYR A 237 3.27 34.74 27.60
C TYR A 237 2.48 35.44 26.46
N SER A 238 1.16 35.28 26.45
CA SER A 238 0.25 36.05 25.58
C SER A 238 0.29 37.54 25.89
N TYR A 239 0.17 37.90 27.17
CA TYR A 239 0.21 39.30 27.65
C TYR A 239 1.56 39.98 27.31
N ALA A 240 2.66 39.25 27.47
CA ALA A 240 4.01 39.68 27.10
C ALA A 240 4.26 39.75 25.57
N ASN A 241 3.26 39.41 24.75
CA ASN A 241 3.38 39.26 23.30
C ASN A 241 4.57 38.37 22.90
N MET A 242 4.82 37.33 23.71
CA MET A 242 5.87 36.34 23.52
C MET A 242 7.30 36.92 23.48
N ARG A 243 7.53 38.09 24.10
CA ARG A 243 8.84 38.79 24.07
C ARG A 243 9.76 38.46 25.23
N TYR A 244 9.22 37.92 26.32
CA TYR A 244 9.94 37.68 27.56
C TYR A 244 9.83 36.22 27.96
N TYR A 245 10.79 35.77 28.78
CA TYR A 245 10.81 34.40 29.25
C TYR A 245 9.62 34.13 30.19
N VAL A 246 8.81 33.16 29.77
CA VAL A 246 7.69 32.62 30.53
C VAL A 246 7.74 31.12 30.37
N GLU A 247 8.03 30.44 31.46
CA GLU A 247 8.38 29.02 31.44
C GLU A 247 7.59 28.29 32.52
N VAL A 248 7.23 27.05 32.25
CA VAL A 248 6.70 26.12 33.23
C VAL A 248 7.89 25.41 33.85
N ILE A 249 7.91 25.34 35.18
CA ILE A 249 8.92 24.64 35.98
C ILE A 249 8.28 23.46 36.68
N LEU A 250 8.91 22.28 36.55
CA LEU A 250 8.49 21.04 37.18
C LEU A 250 9.52 20.65 38.24
N ILE A 251 9.03 20.33 39.43
CA ILE A 251 9.79 19.73 40.51
C ILE A 251 9.32 18.30 40.71
N GLU A 252 10.25 17.42 41.07
CA GLU A 252 9.95 16.03 41.36
C GLU A 252 10.70 15.57 42.61
N SER A 253 10.15 14.54 43.23
CA SER A 253 10.80 13.73 44.25
C SER A 253 10.60 12.25 43.94
N SER A 254 11.15 11.37 44.77
CA SER A 254 10.90 9.93 44.68
C SER A 254 9.42 9.51 44.80
N THR A 255 8.51 10.42 45.15
CA THR A 255 7.11 10.08 45.44
C THR A 255 6.07 10.92 44.72
N SER A 256 6.42 12.11 44.20
CA SER A 256 5.46 13.06 43.64
C SER A 256 6.15 14.05 42.69
N GLY A 257 5.39 14.60 41.76
CA GLY A 257 5.76 15.76 40.96
C GLY A 257 4.83 16.94 41.25
N HIS A 258 5.29 18.16 40.98
CA HIS A 258 4.48 19.37 41.05
C HIS A 258 4.96 20.40 40.03
N VAL A 259 4.04 21.24 39.54
CA VAL A 259 4.29 22.16 38.43
C VAL A 259 3.87 23.58 38.78
N ALA A 260 4.70 24.56 38.38
CA ALA A 260 4.44 25.98 38.54
C ALA A 260 4.95 26.78 37.33
N VAL A 261 4.80 28.10 37.37
CA VAL A 261 5.34 29.03 36.37
C VAL A 261 6.55 29.75 36.95
N GLN A 262 7.61 29.87 36.15
CA GLN A 262 8.76 30.70 36.44
C GLN A 262 8.91 31.84 35.41
N LEU A 263 9.38 32.98 35.90
CA LEU A 263 9.72 34.17 35.13
C LEU A 263 11.16 34.55 35.50
N PRO A 264 12.15 34.22 34.65
CA PRO A 264 13.51 34.74 34.78
C PRO A 264 13.50 36.26 34.60
N VAL A 265 14.19 36.99 35.47
CA VAL A 265 14.26 38.45 35.47
C VAL A 265 15.71 38.91 35.37
N GLU A 266 15.95 39.98 34.61
CA GLU A 266 17.27 40.56 34.41
C GLU A 266 17.96 40.86 35.75
N GLY A 267 19.25 40.54 35.85
CA GLY A 267 20.02 40.68 37.09
C GLY A 267 20.16 39.39 37.92
N GLY A 268 19.77 38.24 37.36
CA GLY A 268 19.89 36.95 38.04
C GLY A 268 18.78 36.72 39.07
N GLU A 269 17.61 37.28 38.81
CA GLU A 269 16.43 37.15 39.67
C GLU A 269 15.38 36.19 39.05
N LEU A 270 14.51 35.68 39.91
CA LEU A 270 13.47 34.73 39.59
C LEU A 270 12.17 35.14 40.29
N THR A 271 11.07 35.05 39.56
CA THR A 271 9.71 35.05 40.10
C THR A 271 9.04 33.72 39.81
N ILE A 272 8.53 33.07 40.84
CA ILE A 272 7.75 31.84 40.77
C ILE A 272 6.28 32.17 41.07
N LEU A 273 5.38 31.58 40.29
CA LEU A 273 3.93 31.66 40.41
C LEU A 273 3.38 30.25 40.37
N ASP A 274 2.88 29.78 41.50
CA ASP A 274 2.39 28.42 41.71
C ASP A 274 0.92 28.47 42.10
N PRO A 275 0.01 28.41 41.11
CA PRO A 275 -1.41 28.59 41.36
C PRO A 275 -2.02 27.42 42.15
N ALA A 276 -1.63 26.18 41.85
CA ALA A 276 -2.10 24.99 42.57
C ALA A 276 -1.57 24.92 44.01
N GLY A 277 -0.32 25.34 44.23
CA GLY A 277 0.29 25.45 45.54
C GLY A 277 -0.12 26.67 46.34
N HIS A 278 -0.85 27.63 45.76
CA HIS A 278 -1.09 28.95 46.36
C HIS A 278 0.20 29.69 46.78
N TYR A 279 1.29 29.44 46.05
CA TYR A 279 2.59 30.07 46.26
C TYR A 279 2.88 31.11 45.17
N TYR A 280 3.57 32.18 45.55
CA TYR A 280 4.17 33.12 44.62
C TYR A 280 5.29 33.87 45.32
N THR A 281 6.29 34.32 44.55
CA THR A 281 7.39 35.15 45.02
C THR A 281 6.86 36.46 45.56
N ARG A 282 6.75 36.54 46.88
CA ARG A 282 6.10 37.66 47.58
C ARG A 282 7.11 38.52 48.33
N GLY A 283 6.93 39.83 48.22
CA GLY A 283 7.57 40.80 49.08
C GLY A 283 6.94 40.82 50.47
N SER A 284 7.51 41.62 51.38
CA SER A 284 7.03 41.76 52.76
C SER A 284 5.58 42.25 52.89
N ARG A 285 5.07 42.93 51.87
CA ARG A 285 3.70 43.46 51.80
C ARG A 285 2.74 42.59 50.97
N GLY A 286 3.17 41.40 50.54
CA GLY A 286 2.37 40.49 49.71
C GLY A 286 2.27 40.90 48.24
N ASN A 287 2.97 41.95 47.80
CA ASN A 287 3.11 42.27 46.38
C ASN A 287 4.03 41.26 45.68
N LEU A 288 3.78 41.02 44.40
CA LEU A 288 4.65 40.20 43.55
C LEU A 288 6.01 40.90 43.40
N VAL A 289 7.09 40.14 43.57
CA VAL A 289 8.48 40.60 43.42
C VAL A 289 9.32 39.52 42.75
N SER A 290 10.58 39.84 42.50
CA SER A 290 11.62 38.89 42.10
C SER A 290 12.68 38.84 43.21
N LYS A 291 13.42 37.74 43.29
CA LYS A 291 14.58 37.59 44.17
C LYS A 291 15.68 36.84 43.45
N ASP A 292 16.90 36.89 43.95
CA ASP A 292 18.02 36.05 43.51
C ASP A 292 17.59 34.59 43.24
N ILE A 293 18.03 34.02 42.11
CA ILE A 293 17.62 32.69 41.63
C ILE A 293 17.80 31.62 42.71
N ILE A 294 18.95 31.58 43.38
CA ILE A 294 19.25 30.57 44.41
C ILE A 294 18.30 30.76 45.60
N THR A 295 18.08 32.00 46.00
CA THR A 295 17.20 32.32 47.12
C THR A 295 15.77 31.87 46.81
N GLU A 296 15.23 32.22 45.65
CA GLU A 296 13.82 31.94 45.36
C GLU A 296 13.55 30.48 45.06
N ILE A 297 14.41 29.79 44.32
CA ILE A 297 14.18 28.38 44.05
C ILE A 297 14.20 27.55 45.34
N ASN A 298 15.13 27.85 46.27
CA ASN A 298 15.15 27.17 47.56
C ASN A 298 13.94 27.53 48.43
N ASN A 299 13.43 28.77 48.37
CA ASN A 299 12.19 29.12 49.08
C ASN A 299 11.00 28.28 48.59
N TRP A 300 10.90 28.05 47.28
CA TRP A 300 9.81 27.27 46.69
C TRP A 300 9.98 25.76 46.93
N LEU A 301 11.20 25.22 46.83
CA LEU A 301 11.47 23.82 47.18
C LEU A 301 11.18 23.54 48.67
N ASN A 302 11.59 24.42 49.58
CA ASN A 302 11.29 24.30 51.01
C ASN A 302 9.78 24.39 51.30
N TYR A 303 9.02 25.12 50.47
CA TYR A 303 7.56 25.16 50.58
C TYR A 303 6.94 23.77 50.32
N TRP A 304 7.48 23.06 49.33
CA TRP A 304 7.02 21.73 48.93
C TRP A 304 7.65 20.58 49.70
N GLU A 305 8.78 20.79 50.39
CA GLU A 305 9.51 19.77 51.14
C GLU A 305 8.61 18.98 52.12
N SER A 306 7.67 19.66 52.79
CA SER A 306 6.76 19.03 53.74
C SER A 306 5.77 18.04 53.12
N VAL A 307 5.51 18.16 51.82
CA VAL A 307 4.56 17.33 51.06
C VAL A 307 5.31 16.31 50.21
N MET A 308 6.39 16.73 49.54
CA MET A 308 7.12 15.93 48.54
C MET A 308 8.35 15.21 49.10
N GLY A 309 8.84 15.60 50.29
CA GLY A 309 10.07 15.06 50.86
C GLY A 309 11.32 15.90 50.58
N GLY A 310 12.41 15.60 51.29
CA GLY A 310 13.68 16.35 51.23
C GLY A 310 14.54 16.09 49.99
N ASP A 311 14.14 15.16 49.12
CA ASP A 311 14.76 14.87 47.83
C ASP A 311 14.09 15.63 46.66
N VAL A 312 13.16 16.54 46.96
CA VAL A 312 12.52 17.40 45.97
C VAL A 312 13.55 18.28 45.25
N HIS A 313 13.52 18.28 43.92
CA HIS A 313 14.44 19.05 43.10
C HIS A 313 13.77 19.51 41.79
N VAL A 314 14.37 20.49 41.13
CA VAL A 314 13.92 20.90 39.79
C VAL A 314 14.33 19.84 38.78
N ALA A 315 13.35 19.34 38.03
CA ALA A 315 13.52 18.23 37.10
C ALA A 315 13.36 18.65 35.63
N ARG A 316 12.52 19.66 35.36
CA ARG A 316 12.28 20.13 33.98
C ARG A 316 11.86 21.58 33.94
N VAL A 317 12.27 22.28 32.89
CA VAL A 317 11.74 23.58 32.51
C VAL A 317 11.35 23.55 31.04
N PHE A 318 10.13 23.99 30.72
CA PHE A 318 9.68 24.05 29.34
C PHE A 318 8.84 25.31 29.05
N SER A 319 8.80 25.67 27.77
CA SER A 319 7.90 26.66 27.20
C SER A 319 7.69 26.30 25.72
N SER A 320 7.04 27.17 24.94
CA SER A 320 6.97 27.01 23.48
C SER A 320 8.35 26.98 22.79
N TYR A 321 9.38 27.59 23.39
CA TYR A 321 10.71 27.73 22.82
C TYR A 321 11.81 26.89 23.51
N VAL A 322 11.55 26.31 24.68
CA VAL A 322 12.54 25.58 25.48
C VAL A 322 11.92 24.31 26.05
N ASP A 323 12.72 23.26 26.20
CA ASP A 323 12.37 22.04 26.94
C ASP A 323 13.68 21.38 27.36
N ILE A 324 13.99 21.46 28.66
CA ILE A 324 15.25 21.01 29.24
C ILE A 324 14.95 20.29 30.54
N THR A 325 15.57 19.12 30.70
CA THR A 325 15.52 18.34 31.94
C THR A 325 16.80 18.52 32.75
N PHE A 326 16.69 18.33 34.06
CA PHE A 326 17.77 18.50 35.02
C PHE A 326 17.79 17.29 35.96
N SER A 327 18.98 16.82 36.34
CA SER A 327 19.12 15.77 37.34
C SER A 327 19.27 16.30 38.76
N SER A 328 19.33 17.63 38.94
CA SER A 328 19.43 18.30 40.24
C SER A 328 19.13 19.78 40.16
N THR A 329 18.72 20.38 41.28
CA THR A 329 18.54 21.84 41.40
C THR A 329 19.83 22.63 41.13
N ASN A 330 21.01 22.07 41.41
CA ASN A 330 22.29 22.74 41.12
C ASN A 330 22.57 22.86 39.62
N GLU A 331 22.17 21.86 38.85
CA GLU A 331 22.25 21.90 37.38
C GLU A 331 21.31 22.97 36.83
N TYR A 332 20.06 22.98 37.32
CA TYR A 332 19.08 24.02 36.99
C TYR A 332 19.59 25.43 37.34
N ILE A 333 20.14 25.64 38.54
CA ILE A 333 20.71 26.94 38.95
C ILE A 333 21.85 27.36 38.02
N SER A 334 22.77 26.43 37.70
CA SER A 334 23.91 26.71 36.81
C SER A 334 23.43 27.09 35.42
N TRP A 335 22.42 26.39 34.91
CA TRP A 335 21.79 26.72 33.65
C TRP A 335 21.11 28.09 33.71
N MET A 336 20.33 28.41 34.74
CA MET A 336 19.64 29.69 34.89
C MET A 336 20.60 30.89 34.89
N TYR A 337 21.76 30.79 35.55
CA TYR A 337 22.77 31.86 35.54
C TYR A 337 23.54 31.99 34.22
N SER A 338 23.43 31.02 33.32
CA SER A 338 24.13 31.04 32.03
C SER A 338 23.35 31.73 30.90
N ARG A 339 22.10 32.14 31.15
CA ARG A 339 21.14 32.58 30.13
C ARG A 339 21.07 34.09 29.98
#